data_AF-A0A1M5H1Z7-F1
#
_entry.id   AF-A0A1M5H1Z7-F1
#
_cell.length_a   1.000
_cell.length_b   1.000
_cell.length_c   1.000
_cell.angle_alpha   90.00
_cell.angle_beta   90.00
_cell.angle_gamma   90.00
#
_symmetry.space_group_name_H-M   'P 1'
#
loop_
_entity.id
_entity.type
_entity.pdbx_description
1 polymer ?
#
loop_
_entity_poly.entity_id
_entity_poly.type
_entity_poly.pdbx_seq_one_letter_code
_entity_poly.pdbx_strand_id
1 'polypeptide(L)'
;MKNKVCQSCGMPLYKPEMYGTDSIGTRIEDYCQYCFQHGQFTSDVTMEEMINLCAKYVSKNGGNSEQYIKYMHVQFPTLKRWAQKEDTQAEYYKAINRVLDYINDHLQDNNDLETLAQVACISPFHFHRIFKAIIGENPAQYIQRLRLEHVAENLRTNDTSLDRLATESGYNSMQALSKAFKKYFGIPPSIYKITPSRWAVSRAGQLFPRICKIYPKHIIYLRSIDPEATYNNIWQKLYSFAIFSNLLYEGSESLGACFEFPDNPDQKPEFCPCLSIEYPTTSRNNIEYKEIREGIYAVFTHKGAYKHLTELYKKIWYIWLPESRYNFRDDIIFEKYLNNPASTDENELLTEVYVPVIPKKGYEKN
;
A
#
# COMPACT_ATOMS: atom_id res chain seq x y z
N MET A 1 -5.84 -36.54 -29.43
CA MET A 1 -7.05 -36.24 -28.63
C MET A 1 -6.61 -35.42 -27.44
N LYS A 2 -7.17 -34.23 -27.19
CA LYS A 2 -6.85 -33.45 -25.97
C LYS A 2 -7.33 -34.27 -24.77
N ASN A 3 -6.44 -34.62 -23.84
CA ASN A 3 -6.82 -35.25 -22.58
C ASN A 3 -7.73 -34.27 -21.82
N LYS A 4 -9.02 -34.59 -21.71
CA LYS A 4 -9.98 -33.80 -20.94
C LYS A 4 -9.69 -33.99 -19.45
N VAL A 5 -9.77 -32.92 -18.67
CA VAL A 5 -9.60 -32.94 -17.21
C VAL A 5 -10.82 -32.31 -16.55
N CYS A 6 -11.17 -32.82 -15.36
CA CYS A 6 -12.23 -32.28 -14.54
C CYS A 6 -11.93 -30.82 -14.16
N GLN A 7 -12.84 -29.91 -14.51
CA GLN A 7 -12.77 -28.48 -14.25
C GLN A 7 -13.06 -28.11 -12.77
N SER A 8 -12.96 -29.10 -11.86
CA SER A 8 -13.03 -28.95 -10.41
C SER A 8 -11.80 -29.57 -9.74
N CYS A 9 -11.52 -30.86 -9.91
CA CYS A 9 -10.38 -31.49 -9.20
C CYS A 9 -9.13 -31.71 -10.07
N GLY A 10 -9.16 -31.33 -11.35
CA GLY A 10 -8.05 -31.56 -12.29
C GLY A 10 -7.84 -33.02 -12.70
N MET A 11 -8.69 -33.96 -12.25
CA MET A 11 -8.59 -35.38 -12.56
C MET A 11 -8.79 -35.64 -14.07
N PRO A 12 -7.94 -36.44 -14.73
CA PRO A 12 -8.14 -36.85 -16.11
C PRO A 12 -9.45 -37.61 -16.33
N LEU A 13 -10.17 -37.27 -17.41
CA LEU A 13 -11.44 -37.86 -17.79
C LEU A 13 -11.26 -38.65 -19.10
N TYR A 14 -11.02 -39.95 -18.97
CA TYR A 14 -10.70 -40.83 -20.09
C TYR A 14 -11.84 -41.78 -20.49
N LYS A 15 -12.91 -41.86 -19.69
CA LYS A 15 -14.11 -42.67 -20.01
C LYS A 15 -15.42 -41.94 -19.73
N PRO A 16 -16.49 -42.20 -20.48
CA PRO A 16 -17.78 -41.54 -20.29
C PRO A 16 -18.44 -41.77 -18.93
N GLU A 17 -18.15 -42.88 -18.26
CA GLU A 17 -18.69 -43.19 -16.92
C GLU A 17 -18.09 -42.29 -15.83
N MET A 18 -17.02 -41.56 -16.15
CA MET A 18 -16.37 -40.66 -15.21
C MET A 18 -17.01 -39.27 -15.18
N TYR A 19 -17.92 -38.95 -16.09
CA TYR A 19 -18.55 -37.64 -16.20
C TYR A 19 -19.61 -37.41 -15.13
N GLY A 20 -19.70 -36.17 -14.64
CA GLY A 20 -20.76 -35.72 -13.75
C GLY A 20 -22.12 -35.67 -14.44
N THR A 21 -23.18 -35.44 -13.67
CA THR A 21 -24.56 -35.39 -14.18
C THR A 21 -25.28 -34.10 -13.79
N ASP A 22 -26.14 -33.61 -14.69
CA ASP A 22 -27.08 -32.53 -14.38
C ASP A 22 -28.31 -33.02 -13.59
N SER A 23 -29.26 -32.13 -13.31
CA SER A 23 -30.46 -32.43 -12.51
C SER A 23 -31.41 -33.46 -13.15
N ILE A 24 -31.28 -33.71 -14.45
CA ILE A 24 -32.11 -34.66 -15.21
C ILE A 24 -31.32 -35.91 -15.65
N GLY A 25 -30.06 -36.04 -15.21
CA GLY A 25 -29.21 -37.22 -15.45
C GLY A 25 -28.36 -37.17 -16.72
N THR A 26 -28.33 -36.04 -17.44
CA THR A 26 -27.47 -35.86 -18.62
C THR A 26 -26.01 -35.72 -18.19
N ARG A 27 -25.10 -36.35 -18.94
CA ARG A 27 -23.66 -36.26 -18.67
C ARG A 27 -23.11 -34.86 -18.95
N ILE A 28 -22.31 -34.35 -18.03
CA ILE A 28 -21.57 -33.09 -18.14
C ILE A 28 -20.08 -33.40 -18.24
N GLU A 29 -19.49 -33.11 -19.38
CA GLU A 29 -18.10 -33.48 -19.68
C GLU A 29 -17.06 -32.61 -18.98
N ASP A 30 -17.47 -31.46 -18.43
CA ASP A 30 -16.59 -30.53 -17.72
C ASP A 30 -16.19 -31.05 -16.34
N TYR A 31 -16.98 -31.91 -15.70
CA TYR A 31 -16.77 -32.32 -14.31
C TYR A 31 -16.77 -33.84 -14.17
N CYS A 32 -16.05 -34.36 -13.18
CA CYS A 32 -16.12 -35.78 -12.85
C CYS A 32 -17.33 -36.10 -11.98
N GLN A 33 -17.76 -37.37 -12.01
CA GLN A 33 -18.84 -37.90 -11.18
C GLN A 33 -18.59 -37.71 -9.68
N TYR A 34 -17.35 -37.53 -9.23
CA TYR A 34 -17.06 -37.31 -7.81
C TYR A 34 -17.19 -35.85 -7.40
N CYS A 35 -17.13 -34.90 -8.34
CA CYS A 35 -17.22 -33.47 -8.06
C CYS A 35 -18.61 -32.91 -8.34
N PHE A 36 -19.36 -33.45 -9.31
CA PHE A 36 -20.63 -32.86 -9.75
C PHE A 36 -21.65 -33.96 -10.08
N GLN A 37 -22.78 -33.97 -9.39
CA GLN A 37 -23.88 -34.92 -9.59
C GLN A 37 -25.22 -34.20 -9.38
N HIS A 38 -26.25 -34.64 -10.10
CA HIS A 38 -27.61 -34.13 -9.95
C HIS A 38 -27.72 -32.59 -10.09
N GLY A 39 -26.85 -31.99 -10.92
CA GLY A 39 -26.86 -30.55 -11.16
C GLY A 39 -26.16 -29.70 -10.09
N GLN A 40 -25.45 -30.30 -9.15
CA GLN A 40 -24.75 -29.59 -8.07
C GLN A 40 -23.40 -30.20 -7.74
N PHE A 41 -22.53 -29.42 -7.10
CA PHE A 41 -21.27 -29.94 -6.57
C PHE A 41 -21.53 -30.84 -5.37
N THR A 42 -20.84 -31.98 -5.31
CA THR A 42 -20.99 -32.99 -4.25
C THR A 42 -20.45 -32.55 -2.89
N SER A 43 -19.65 -31.48 -2.86
CA SER A 43 -19.09 -30.90 -1.65
C SER A 43 -18.97 -29.37 -1.76
N ASP A 44 -19.31 -28.68 -0.68
CA ASP A 44 -19.08 -27.25 -0.50
C ASP A 44 -17.76 -27.05 0.25
N VAL A 45 -16.69 -26.83 -0.51
CA VAL A 45 -15.32 -26.70 -0.02
C VAL A 45 -14.61 -25.58 -0.75
N THR A 46 -13.69 -24.93 -0.05
CA THR A 46 -12.75 -23.96 -0.65
C THR A 46 -11.78 -24.64 -1.61
N MET A 47 -11.11 -23.84 -2.45
CA MET A 47 -10.07 -24.34 -3.36
C MET A 47 -8.95 -25.05 -2.57
N GLU A 48 -8.53 -24.47 -1.45
CA GLU A 48 -7.47 -25.00 -0.58
C GLU A 48 -7.88 -26.35 0.04
N GLU A 49 -9.11 -26.45 0.54
CA GLU A 49 -9.65 -27.71 1.05
C GLU A 49 -9.73 -28.78 -0.06
N MET A 50 -10.09 -28.40 -1.29
CA MET A 50 -10.10 -29.32 -2.41
C MET A 50 -8.68 -29.82 -2.78
N ILE A 51 -7.68 -28.92 -2.81
CA ILE A 51 -6.27 -29.29 -3.06
C ILE A 51 -5.82 -30.33 -2.03
N ASN A 52 -6.11 -30.07 -0.76
CA ASN A 52 -5.75 -30.96 0.35
C ASN A 52 -6.49 -32.30 0.30
N LEU A 53 -7.77 -32.33 -0.09
CA LEU A 53 -8.52 -33.57 -0.31
C LEU A 53 -7.89 -34.41 -1.44
N CYS A 54 -7.52 -33.78 -2.55
CA CYS A 54 -6.87 -34.47 -3.65
C CYS A 54 -5.46 -34.97 -3.28
N ALA A 55 -4.69 -34.18 -2.52
CA ALA A 55 -3.38 -34.56 -2.01
C ALA A 55 -3.42 -35.80 -1.11
N LYS A 56 -4.44 -35.92 -0.25
CA LYS A 56 -4.69 -37.13 0.57
C LYS A 56 -4.92 -38.36 -0.31
N TYR A 57 -5.65 -38.22 -1.42
CA TYR A 57 -5.87 -39.31 -2.36
C TYR A 57 -4.58 -39.71 -3.09
N VAL A 58 -3.76 -38.74 -3.51
CA VAL A 58 -2.46 -38.99 -4.15
C VAL A 58 -1.51 -39.73 -3.20
N SER A 59 -1.42 -39.29 -1.94
CA SER A 59 -0.62 -39.97 -0.91
C SER A 59 -1.07 -41.41 -0.69
N LYS A 60 -2.38 -41.66 -0.60
CA LYS A 60 -2.94 -43.03 -0.45
C LYS A 60 -2.64 -43.95 -1.63
N ASN A 61 -2.36 -43.40 -2.80
CA ASN A 61 -2.02 -44.14 -4.02
C ASN A 61 -0.51 -44.10 -4.33
N GLY A 62 0.34 -43.79 -3.34
CA GLY A 62 1.80 -43.86 -3.46
C GLY A 62 2.47 -42.66 -4.12
N GLY A 63 1.75 -41.55 -4.34
CA GLY A 63 2.30 -40.32 -4.90
C GLY A 63 2.80 -39.33 -3.82
N ASN A 64 3.66 -38.39 -4.23
CA ASN A 64 4.17 -37.33 -3.35
C ASN A 64 3.13 -36.20 -3.19
N SER A 65 2.50 -36.13 -2.00
CA SER A 65 1.48 -35.13 -1.70
C SER A 65 2.01 -33.70 -1.64
N GLU A 66 3.23 -33.47 -1.14
CA GLU A 66 3.81 -32.11 -1.08
C GLU A 66 4.07 -31.55 -2.47
N GLN A 67 4.63 -32.36 -3.36
CA GLN A 67 4.85 -31.99 -4.76
C GLN A 67 3.52 -31.77 -5.49
N TYR A 68 2.52 -32.61 -5.21
CA TYR A 68 1.19 -32.47 -5.77
C TYR A 68 0.50 -31.17 -5.36
N ILE A 69 0.56 -30.80 -4.07
CA ILE A 69 -0.01 -29.54 -3.55
C ILE A 69 0.61 -28.35 -4.28
N LYS A 70 1.94 -28.30 -4.40
CA LYS A 70 2.65 -27.22 -5.13
C LYS A 70 2.19 -27.10 -6.58
N TYR A 71 2.03 -28.23 -7.28
CA TYR A 71 1.57 -28.23 -8.67
C TYR A 71 0.10 -27.83 -8.80
N MET A 72 -0.76 -28.27 -7.87
CA MET A 72 -2.20 -27.95 -7.90
C MET A 72 -2.52 -26.49 -7.58
N HIS A 73 -1.71 -25.81 -6.76
CA HIS A 73 -1.83 -24.37 -6.53
C HIS A 73 -1.72 -23.54 -7.81
N VAL A 74 -0.96 -24.02 -8.81
CA VAL A 74 -0.84 -23.36 -10.11
C VAL A 74 -2.00 -23.74 -11.04
N GLN A 75 -2.46 -24.98 -10.98
CA GLN A 75 -3.44 -25.52 -11.93
C GLN A 75 -4.89 -25.19 -11.54
N PHE A 76 -5.26 -25.31 -10.26
CA PHE A 76 -6.64 -25.14 -9.81
C PHE A 76 -7.24 -23.78 -10.18
N PRO A 77 -6.53 -22.63 -10.05
CA PRO A 77 -7.03 -21.32 -10.48
C PRO A 77 -7.45 -21.24 -11.96
N THR A 78 -6.98 -22.16 -12.81
CA THR A 78 -7.33 -22.19 -14.25
C THR A 78 -8.58 -23.03 -14.56
N LEU A 79 -9.10 -23.79 -13.59
CA LEU A 79 -10.24 -24.69 -13.78
C LEU A 79 -11.56 -23.93 -13.57
N LYS A 80 -12.59 -24.16 -14.41
CA LYS A 80 -13.87 -23.42 -14.38
C LYS A 80 -14.52 -23.24 -13.00
N ARG A 81 -14.42 -24.21 -12.09
CA ARG A 81 -14.99 -24.10 -10.73
C ARG A 81 -14.30 -23.04 -9.88
N TRP A 82 -12.99 -22.85 -10.09
CA TRP A 82 -12.13 -22.02 -9.24
C TRP A 82 -11.59 -20.78 -9.95
N ALA A 83 -11.58 -20.81 -11.27
CA ALA A 83 -11.34 -19.66 -12.12
C ALA A 83 -12.36 -18.60 -11.72
N GLN A 84 -11.90 -17.56 -11.04
CA GLN A 84 -12.72 -16.39 -10.84
C GLN A 84 -13.11 -15.87 -12.22
N LYS A 85 -14.39 -15.50 -12.40
CA LYS A 85 -14.79 -14.74 -13.59
C LYS A 85 -13.85 -13.55 -13.72
N GLU A 86 -13.21 -13.40 -14.88
CA GLU A 86 -12.84 -12.07 -15.37
C GLU A 86 -14.11 -11.20 -15.25
N ASP A 87 -14.23 -10.15 -14.45
CA ASP A 87 -13.31 -9.47 -13.55
C ASP A 87 -14.17 -8.71 -12.52
N THR A 88 -14.82 -9.42 -11.60
CA THR A 88 -15.75 -8.80 -10.61
C THR A 88 -15.04 -7.68 -9.83
N GLN A 89 -13.73 -7.84 -9.60
CA GLN A 89 -12.92 -6.85 -8.92
C GLN A 89 -12.68 -5.61 -9.80
N ALA A 90 -12.33 -5.74 -11.08
CA ALA A 90 -12.22 -4.57 -11.96
C ALA A 90 -13.57 -3.92 -12.30
N GLU A 91 -14.67 -4.67 -12.30
CA GLU A 91 -16.01 -4.08 -12.39
C GLU A 91 -16.30 -3.19 -11.17
N TYR A 92 -15.92 -3.62 -9.97
CA TYR A 92 -15.99 -2.78 -8.78
C TYR A 92 -15.04 -1.59 -8.84
N TYR A 93 -13.79 -1.75 -9.29
CA TYR A 93 -12.88 -0.61 -9.46
C TYR A 93 -13.43 0.41 -10.47
N LYS A 94 -13.98 -0.05 -11.61
CA LYS A 94 -14.63 0.83 -12.59
C LYS A 94 -15.85 1.53 -12.00
N ALA A 95 -16.67 0.83 -11.23
CA ALA A 95 -17.83 1.41 -10.56
C ALA A 95 -17.44 2.45 -9.51
N ILE A 96 -16.41 2.17 -8.71
CA ILE A 96 -15.90 3.12 -7.72
C ILE A 96 -15.25 4.32 -8.41
N ASN A 97 -14.45 4.15 -9.46
CA ASN A 97 -13.85 5.27 -10.19
C ASN A 97 -14.90 6.24 -10.74
N ARG A 98 -16.01 5.73 -11.32
CA ARG A 98 -17.13 6.58 -11.74
C ARG A 98 -17.71 7.41 -10.59
N VAL A 99 -17.79 6.82 -9.40
CA VAL A 99 -18.27 7.52 -8.19
C VAL A 99 -17.25 8.56 -7.74
N LEU A 100 -15.95 8.27 -7.80
CA LEU A 100 -14.91 9.24 -7.46
C LEU A 100 -14.95 10.45 -8.41
N ASP A 101 -15.05 10.20 -9.71
CA ASP A 101 -15.19 11.25 -10.73
C ASP A 101 -16.43 12.10 -10.45
N TYR A 102 -17.57 11.45 -10.20
CA TYR A 102 -18.83 12.15 -9.86
C TYR A 102 -18.69 13.01 -8.60
N ILE A 103 -18.12 12.48 -7.51
CA ILE A 103 -17.91 13.23 -6.27
C ILE A 103 -16.99 14.44 -6.51
N ASN A 104 -15.97 14.31 -7.36
CA ASN A 104 -15.04 15.39 -7.64
C ASN A 104 -15.72 16.55 -8.39
N ASP A 105 -16.60 16.22 -9.34
CA ASP A 105 -17.38 17.20 -10.12
C ASP A 105 -18.56 17.80 -9.33
N HIS A 106 -19.09 17.07 -8.35
CA HIS A 106 -20.31 17.43 -7.59
C HIS A 106 -20.06 17.52 -6.08
N LEU A 107 -18.85 17.93 -5.67
CA LEU A 107 -18.43 17.87 -4.26
C LEU A 107 -19.34 18.67 -3.32
N GLN A 108 -19.93 19.75 -3.83
CA GLN A 108 -20.79 20.67 -3.09
C GLN A 108 -22.26 20.23 -3.04
N ASP A 109 -22.65 19.21 -3.82
CA ASP A 109 -24.02 18.73 -3.89
C ASP A 109 -24.35 17.74 -2.75
N ASN A 110 -25.63 17.38 -2.63
CA ASN A 110 -26.04 16.35 -1.68
C ASN A 110 -25.62 14.96 -2.19
N ASN A 111 -24.48 14.47 -1.70
CA ASN A 111 -23.92 13.16 -2.05
C ASN A 111 -24.31 12.09 -1.02
N ASP A 112 -25.61 11.78 -0.93
CA ASP A 112 -26.09 10.72 -0.07
C ASP A 112 -25.74 9.32 -0.60
N LEU A 113 -25.89 8.31 0.26
CA LEU A 113 -25.47 6.95 -0.06
C LEU A 113 -26.24 6.39 -1.26
N GLU A 114 -27.51 6.73 -1.36
CA GLU A 114 -28.44 6.31 -2.41
C GLU A 114 -28.00 6.86 -3.78
N THR A 115 -27.63 8.14 -3.84
CA THR A 115 -27.15 8.79 -5.07
C THR A 115 -25.85 8.15 -5.55
N LEU A 116 -24.88 7.97 -4.65
CA LEU A 116 -23.58 7.39 -5.01
C LEU A 116 -23.70 5.91 -5.41
N ALA A 117 -24.61 5.16 -4.78
CA ALA A 117 -24.90 3.78 -5.14
C ALA A 117 -25.54 3.68 -6.53
N GLN A 118 -26.40 4.63 -6.91
CA GLN A 118 -26.95 4.72 -8.27
C GLN A 118 -25.84 5.01 -9.31
N VAL A 119 -24.94 5.94 -9.03
CA VAL A 119 -23.76 6.22 -9.89
C VAL A 119 -22.88 4.97 -10.06
N ALA A 120 -22.70 4.20 -8.99
CA ALA A 120 -21.98 2.93 -9.04
C ALA A 120 -22.73 1.83 -9.82
N CYS A 121 -24.06 1.96 -9.98
CA CYS A 121 -24.98 0.91 -10.41
C CYS A 121 -24.96 -0.32 -9.48
N ILE A 122 -24.85 -0.08 -8.17
CA ILE A 122 -24.76 -1.10 -7.12
C ILE A 122 -25.79 -0.82 -6.03
N SER A 123 -26.30 -1.84 -5.34
CA SER A 123 -27.20 -1.63 -4.21
C SER A 123 -26.51 -0.85 -3.07
N PRO A 124 -27.20 0.03 -2.32
CA PRO A 124 -26.59 0.91 -1.32
C PRO A 124 -25.71 0.20 -0.29
N PHE A 125 -26.20 -0.92 0.27
CA PHE A 125 -25.46 -1.71 1.26
C PHE A 125 -24.19 -2.35 0.69
N HIS A 126 -24.26 -2.86 -0.55
CA HIS A 126 -23.11 -3.49 -1.19
C HIS A 126 -22.09 -2.45 -1.66
N PHE A 127 -22.57 -1.31 -2.18
CA PHE A 127 -21.75 -0.16 -2.52
C PHE A 127 -20.96 0.35 -1.31
N HIS A 128 -21.62 0.57 -0.16
CA HIS A 128 -20.95 1.02 1.06
C HIS A 128 -19.80 0.08 1.47
N ARG A 129 -20.05 -1.25 1.42
CA ARG A 129 -19.04 -2.26 1.76
C ARG A 129 -17.87 -2.26 0.79
N ILE A 130 -18.14 -2.19 -0.51
CA ILE A 130 -17.11 -2.19 -1.56
C ILE A 130 -16.31 -0.89 -1.52
N PHE A 131 -16.97 0.25 -1.42
CA PHE A 131 -16.31 1.55 -1.34
C PHE A 131 -15.35 1.58 -0.16
N LYS A 132 -15.79 1.13 1.04
CA LYS A 132 -14.90 1.03 2.20
C LYS A 132 -13.75 0.05 2.01
N ALA A 133 -13.99 -1.08 1.35
CA ALA A 133 -12.94 -2.08 1.09
C ALA A 133 -11.88 -1.58 0.09
N ILE A 134 -12.29 -0.78 -0.91
CA ILE A 134 -11.41 -0.26 -1.97
C ILE A 134 -10.72 1.04 -1.54
N ILE A 135 -11.46 1.98 -0.96
CA ILE A 135 -11.00 3.33 -0.64
C ILE A 135 -10.42 3.42 0.79
N GLY A 136 -10.77 2.48 1.66
CA GLY A 136 -10.29 2.42 3.05
C GLY A 136 -11.10 3.27 4.04
N GLU A 137 -12.02 4.11 3.55
CA GLU A 137 -12.95 4.92 4.36
C GLU A 137 -14.37 4.82 3.80
N ASN A 138 -15.38 5.20 4.61
CA ASN A 138 -16.76 5.20 4.11
C ASN A 138 -17.04 6.43 3.21
N PRO A 139 -18.06 6.38 2.34
CA PRO A 139 -18.35 7.48 1.39
C PRO A 139 -18.54 8.85 2.07
N ALA A 140 -19.25 8.89 3.19
CA ALA A 140 -19.51 10.14 3.91
C ALA A 140 -18.21 10.76 4.50
N GLN A 141 -17.30 9.93 5.00
CA GLN A 141 -15.98 10.34 5.47
C GLN A 141 -15.11 10.87 4.32
N TYR A 142 -15.13 10.17 3.19
CA TYR A 142 -14.41 10.58 1.97
C TYR A 142 -14.87 11.96 1.47
N ILE A 143 -16.18 12.18 1.39
CA ILE A 143 -16.76 13.46 0.95
C ILE A 143 -16.47 14.57 1.95
N GLN A 144 -16.66 14.30 3.25
CA GLN A 144 -16.35 15.25 4.31
C GLN A 144 -14.87 15.66 4.27
N ARG A 145 -13.97 14.71 4.00
CA ARG A 145 -12.55 14.96 3.85
C ARG A 145 -12.26 15.89 2.67
N LEU A 146 -12.77 15.58 1.49
CA LEU A 146 -12.56 16.40 0.29
C LEU A 146 -13.11 17.83 0.47
N ARG A 147 -14.27 17.99 1.10
CA ARG A 147 -14.84 19.29 1.45
C ARG A 147 -13.92 20.11 2.34
N LEU A 148 -13.38 19.49 3.40
CA LEU A 148 -12.43 20.15 4.29
C LEU A 148 -11.12 20.52 3.59
N GLU A 149 -10.65 19.70 2.65
CA GLU A 149 -9.48 19.98 1.81
C GLU A 149 -9.72 21.17 0.87
N HIS A 150 -10.89 21.26 0.26
CA HIS A 150 -11.30 22.40 -0.57
C HIS A 150 -11.36 23.71 0.23
N VAL A 151 -11.89 23.66 1.47
CA VAL A 151 -11.87 24.81 2.39
C VAL A 151 -10.43 25.23 2.70
N ALA A 152 -9.55 24.28 2.98
CA ALA A 152 -8.16 24.56 3.32
C ALA A 152 -7.39 25.22 2.16
N GLU A 153 -7.64 24.77 0.93
CA GLU A 153 -7.07 25.38 -0.28
C GLU A 153 -7.55 26.80 -0.49
N ASN A 154 -8.87 27.04 -0.39
CA ASN A 154 -9.46 28.37 -0.54
C ASN A 154 -8.97 29.34 0.54
N LEU A 155 -8.78 28.89 1.78
CA LEU A 155 -8.25 29.73 2.86
C LEU A 155 -6.82 30.23 2.59
N ARG A 156 -6.05 29.55 1.73
CA ARG A 156 -4.67 29.93 1.40
C ARG A 156 -4.53 30.73 0.11
N THR A 157 -5.46 30.52 -0.83
CA THR A 157 -5.37 31.06 -2.19
C THR A 157 -6.29 32.24 -2.43
N ASN A 158 -7.39 32.33 -1.68
CA ASN A 158 -8.45 33.31 -1.87
C ASN A 158 -8.80 34.05 -0.57
N ASP A 159 -9.39 35.24 -0.70
CA ASP A 159 -9.90 36.01 0.44
C ASP A 159 -11.39 35.70 0.75
N THR A 160 -11.83 34.49 0.40
CA THR A 160 -13.21 34.02 0.60
C THR A 160 -13.55 33.99 2.10
N SER A 161 -14.73 34.50 2.45
CA SER A 161 -15.19 34.49 3.85
C SER A 161 -15.46 33.05 4.31
N LEU A 162 -15.15 32.76 5.58
CA LEU A 162 -15.35 31.42 6.17
C LEU A 162 -16.83 31.01 6.21
N ASP A 163 -17.72 32.00 6.24
CA ASP A 163 -19.17 31.82 6.16
C ASP A 163 -19.58 31.24 4.79
N ARG A 164 -19.09 31.85 3.71
CA ARG A 164 -19.33 31.36 2.34
C ARG A 164 -18.74 29.96 2.12
N LEU A 165 -17.53 29.71 2.63
CA LEU A 165 -16.89 28.38 2.54
C LEU A 165 -17.65 27.30 3.33
N ALA A 166 -18.31 27.67 4.44
CA ALA A 166 -19.16 26.74 5.18
C ALA A 166 -20.38 26.34 4.36
N THR A 167 -21.07 27.30 3.74
CA THR A 167 -22.22 27.04 2.88
C THR A 167 -21.83 26.22 1.65
N GLU A 168 -20.76 26.62 0.94
CA GLU A 168 -20.28 25.91 -0.25
C GLU A 168 -19.91 24.46 0.10
N SER A 169 -19.29 24.23 1.25
CA SER A 169 -18.85 22.89 1.69
C SER A 169 -19.94 22.07 2.41
N GLY A 170 -21.21 22.46 2.30
CA GLY A 170 -22.35 21.73 2.86
C GLY A 170 -22.41 21.71 4.40
N TYR A 171 -21.87 22.72 5.07
CA TYR A 171 -21.99 22.91 6.52
C TYR A 171 -23.08 23.94 6.85
N ASN A 172 -23.97 23.58 7.78
CA ASN A 172 -25.08 24.45 8.20
C ASN A 172 -24.63 25.67 9.02
N SER A 173 -23.36 25.75 9.43
CA SER A 173 -22.79 26.90 10.14
C SER A 173 -21.27 26.94 10.10
N MET A 174 -20.71 28.15 10.27
CA MET A 174 -19.27 28.36 10.43
C MET A 174 -18.70 27.59 11.63
N GLN A 175 -19.47 27.43 12.71
CA GLN A 175 -19.06 26.69 13.90
C GLN A 175 -18.95 25.18 13.61
N ALA A 176 -19.89 24.63 12.83
CA ALA A 176 -19.85 23.23 12.41
C ALA A 176 -18.64 22.96 11.51
N LEU A 177 -18.38 23.84 10.52
CA LEU A 177 -17.18 23.77 9.69
C LEU A 177 -15.92 23.88 10.55
N SER A 178 -15.81 24.88 11.42
CA SER A 178 -14.61 25.11 12.24
C SER A 178 -14.29 23.93 13.17
N LYS A 179 -15.33 23.29 13.73
CA LYS A 179 -15.17 22.09 14.57
C LYS A 179 -14.67 20.91 13.76
N ALA A 180 -15.25 20.65 12.59
CA ALA A 180 -14.83 19.58 11.70
C ALA A 180 -13.41 19.82 11.16
N PHE A 181 -13.12 21.05 10.74
CA PHE A 181 -11.83 21.49 10.25
C PHE A 181 -10.74 21.34 11.31
N LYS A 182 -10.97 21.81 12.54
CA LYS A 182 -10.02 21.63 13.65
C LYS A 182 -9.81 20.16 13.99
N LYS A 183 -10.86 19.35 13.98
CA LYS A 183 -10.76 17.91 14.22
C LYS A 183 -9.89 17.23 13.15
N TYR A 184 -9.98 17.69 11.91
CA TYR A 184 -9.27 17.10 10.78
C TYR A 184 -7.83 17.64 10.61
N PHE A 185 -7.62 18.95 10.66
CA PHE A 185 -6.32 19.61 10.46
C PHE A 185 -5.55 19.91 11.76
N GLY A 186 -6.11 19.56 12.93
CA GLY A 186 -5.51 19.83 14.25
C GLY A 186 -5.60 21.28 14.72
N ILE A 187 -5.84 22.23 13.81
CA ILE A 187 -5.96 23.66 14.11
C ILE A 187 -7.19 24.31 13.47
N PRO A 188 -7.72 25.42 14.04
CA PRO A 188 -8.86 26.14 13.47
C PRO A 188 -8.56 26.77 12.09
N PRO A 189 -9.59 26.97 11.24
CA PRO A 189 -9.45 27.65 9.94
C PRO A 189 -8.72 29.01 9.98
N SER A 190 -9.01 29.84 11.00
CA SER A 190 -8.42 31.16 11.18
C SER A 190 -6.91 31.10 11.42
N ILE A 191 -6.46 30.11 12.19
CA ILE A 191 -5.04 29.85 12.40
C ILE A 191 -4.44 29.27 11.13
N TYR A 192 -5.13 28.33 10.48
CA TYR A 192 -4.65 27.67 9.26
C TYR A 192 -4.33 28.64 8.12
N LYS A 193 -5.13 29.71 7.95
CA LYS A 193 -4.91 30.76 6.95
C LYS A 193 -3.59 31.52 7.12
N ILE A 194 -3.21 31.84 8.36
CA ILE A 194 -2.09 32.74 8.67
C ILE A 194 -0.78 32.02 8.95
N THR A 195 -0.81 30.70 9.07
CA THR A 195 0.35 29.96 9.53
C THR A 195 1.17 29.51 8.27
N PRO A 196 2.50 29.74 8.21
CA PRO A 196 3.31 29.56 6.99
C PRO A 196 3.57 28.09 6.64
N SER A 197 3.26 27.61 5.42
CA SER A 197 3.25 26.21 4.92
C SER A 197 4.21 25.13 5.48
N ARG A 198 5.28 25.50 6.18
CA ARG A 198 6.32 24.68 6.81
C ARG A 198 5.86 23.81 8.00
N TRP A 199 4.67 24.03 8.59
CA TRP A 199 4.12 23.26 9.74
C TRP A 199 2.79 22.56 9.43
N ALA A 200 2.38 22.49 8.15
CA ALA A 200 1.15 21.79 7.76
C ALA A 200 1.36 20.26 7.80
N VAL A 201 1.25 19.69 9.00
CA VAL A 201 1.21 18.25 9.24
C VAL A 201 -0.07 17.64 8.62
N SER A 202 0.13 16.61 7.79
CA SER A 202 -0.79 15.57 7.30
C SER A 202 -2.22 15.97 6.91
N ARG A 203 -2.50 15.99 5.59
CA ARG A 203 -3.86 15.74 5.05
C ARG A 203 -4.08 14.22 5.02
N ALA A 204 -5.29 13.76 5.28
CA ALA A 204 -5.64 12.35 5.19
C ALA A 204 -5.54 11.88 3.72
N GLY A 205 -4.50 11.10 3.45
CA GLY A 205 -4.31 10.41 2.18
C GLY A 205 -3.38 11.08 1.19
N GLN A 206 -3.26 12.41 1.19
CA GLN A 206 -2.36 13.13 0.26
C GLN A 206 -1.02 13.46 0.93
N LEU A 207 0.07 12.95 0.34
CA LEU A 207 1.43 13.18 0.82
C LEU A 207 1.99 14.49 0.26
N PHE A 208 2.47 15.37 1.13
CA PHE A 208 3.17 16.60 0.75
C PHE A 208 4.63 16.51 1.15
N PRO A 209 5.49 15.88 0.33
CA PRO A 209 6.90 15.82 0.66
C PRO A 209 7.53 17.19 0.55
N ARG A 210 8.54 17.40 1.39
CA ARG A 210 9.50 18.47 1.18
C ARG A 210 10.44 18.05 0.07
N ILE A 211 10.52 18.85 -1.00
CA ILE A 211 11.53 18.65 -2.04
C ILE A 211 12.80 19.40 -1.64
N CYS A 212 13.93 18.71 -1.57
CA CYS A 212 15.21 19.34 -1.25
C CYS A 212 16.38 18.70 -1.99
N LYS A 213 17.42 19.50 -2.22
CA LYS A 213 18.72 18.99 -2.65
C LYS A 213 19.45 18.37 -1.45
N ILE A 214 19.94 17.16 -1.63
CA ILE A 214 20.84 16.46 -0.71
C ILE A 214 22.24 16.50 -1.32
N TYR A 215 23.22 16.85 -0.50
CA TYR A 215 24.64 16.80 -0.85
C TYR A 215 25.20 15.40 -0.58
N PRO A 216 26.37 15.05 -1.15
CA PRO A 216 26.96 13.74 -0.94
C PRO A 216 27.05 13.42 0.55
N LYS A 217 26.56 12.25 0.92
CA LYS A 217 26.54 11.78 2.32
C LYS A 217 27.24 10.44 2.40
N HIS A 218 28.25 10.38 3.24
CA HIS A 218 29.01 9.17 3.48
C HIS A 218 28.31 8.33 4.56
N ILE A 219 28.06 7.07 4.26
CA ILE A 219 27.43 6.13 5.19
C ILE A 219 28.29 4.88 5.34
N ILE A 220 28.32 4.36 6.56
CA ILE A 220 28.67 2.96 6.82
C ILE A 220 27.41 2.18 7.14
N TYR A 221 27.35 0.91 6.74
CA TYR A 221 26.18 0.07 6.94
C TYR A 221 26.53 -1.37 7.22
N LEU A 222 25.61 -2.08 7.86
CA LEU A 222 25.70 -3.51 8.10
C LEU A 222 24.63 -4.22 7.25
N ARG A 223 25.04 -5.02 6.27
CA ARG A 223 24.14 -5.93 5.54
C ARG A 223 23.87 -7.12 6.47
N SER A 224 22.62 -7.29 6.93
CA SER A 224 22.30 -8.33 7.91
C SER A 224 22.36 -9.71 7.25
N ILE A 225 23.39 -10.50 7.55
CA ILE A 225 23.52 -11.91 7.12
C ILE A 225 23.19 -12.86 8.29
N ASP A 226 22.83 -12.32 9.45
CA ASP A 226 22.70 -13.09 10.70
C ASP A 226 21.22 -13.33 11.04
N PRO A 227 20.69 -14.55 10.85
CA PRO A 227 19.28 -14.88 11.10
C PRO A 227 18.88 -14.78 12.58
N GLU A 228 19.86 -14.79 13.49
CA GLU A 228 19.64 -14.72 14.94
C GLU A 228 19.86 -13.30 15.51
N ALA A 229 20.31 -12.36 14.69
CA ALA A 229 20.57 -10.99 15.15
C ALA A 229 19.27 -10.25 15.46
N THR A 230 19.12 -9.82 16.71
CA THR A 230 18.08 -8.86 17.07
C THR A 230 18.43 -7.46 16.53
N TYR A 231 17.40 -6.66 16.24
CA TYR A 231 17.55 -5.28 15.74
C TYR A 231 18.50 -4.43 16.60
N ASN A 232 18.41 -4.55 17.93
CA ASN A 232 19.28 -3.82 18.86
C ASN A 232 20.75 -4.26 18.77
N ASN A 233 21.00 -5.55 18.58
CA ASN A 233 22.37 -6.07 18.43
C ASN A 233 23.04 -5.54 17.16
N ILE A 234 22.27 -5.32 16.09
CA ILE A 234 22.78 -4.76 14.83
C ILE A 234 23.24 -3.31 15.02
N TRP A 235 22.40 -2.46 15.61
CA TRP A 235 22.75 -1.06 15.87
C TRP A 235 23.93 -0.95 16.84
N GLN A 236 23.97 -1.76 17.90
CA GLN A 236 25.11 -1.77 18.82
C GLN A 236 26.42 -2.11 18.11
N LYS A 237 26.45 -3.16 17.27
CA LYS A 237 27.65 -3.52 16.48
C LYS A 237 28.11 -2.35 15.61
N LEU A 238 27.18 -1.69 14.92
CA LEU A 238 27.48 -0.57 14.02
C LEU A 238 28.03 0.64 14.79
N TYR A 239 27.41 1.02 15.92
CA TYR A 239 27.89 2.10 16.78
C TYR A 239 29.24 1.80 17.41
N SER A 240 29.43 0.59 17.96
CA SER A 240 30.72 0.19 18.53
C SER A 240 31.83 0.31 17.50
N PHE A 241 31.62 -0.19 16.28
CA PHE A 241 32.59 -0.03 15.21
C PHE A 241 32.88 1.43 14.88
N ALA A 242 31.85 2.27 14.75
CA ALA A 242 32.00 3.69 14.43
C ALA A 242 32.80 4.43 15.52
N ILE A 243 32.55 4.11 16.79
CA ILE A 243 33.28 4.67 17.94
C ILE A 243 34.75 4.24 17.92
N PHE A 244 35.02 2.93 17.84
CA PHE A 244 36.41 2.42 17.83
C PHE A 244 37.20 2.85 16.60
N SER A 245 36.50 3.14 15.50
CA SER A 245 37.08 3.64 14.26
C SER A 245 37.19 5.16 14.20
N ASN A 246 36.72 5.89 15.23
CA ASN A 246 36.66 7.34 15.28
C ASN A 246 35.95 7.97 14.06
N LEU A 247 34.81 7.38 13.65
CA LEU A 247 34.02 7.79 12.48
C LEU A 247 32.80 8.64 12.85
N LEU A 248 32.43 8.70 14.13
CA LEU A 248 31.32 9.51 14.61
C LEU A 248 31.74 10.97 14.77
N TYR A 249 30.84 11.87 14.41
CA TYR A 249 30.97 13.31 14.60
C TYR A 249 29.64 13.87 15.13
N GLU A 250 29.61 15.14 15.54
CA GLU A 250 28.42 15.76 16.14
C GLU A 250 27.18 15.70 15.21
N GLY A 251 27.40 15.67 13.89
CA GLY A 251 26.34 15.55 12.88
C GLY A 251 26.04 14.12 12.43
N SER A 252 26.58 13.08 13.08
CA SER A 252 26.29 11.69 12.72
C SER A 252 24.81 11.34 12.91
N GLU A 253 24.19 10.82 11.86
CA GLU A 253 22.78 10.46 11.80
C GLU A 253 22.62 8.94 11.77
N SER A 254 21.59 8.43 12.46
CA SER A 254 21.11 7.05 12.36
C SER A 254 20.18 6.93 11.17
N LEU A 255 20.57 6.11 10.19
CA LEU A 255 19.86 5.95 8.94
C LEU A 255 19.50 4.49 8.67
N GLY A 256 18.47 4.25 7.86
CA GLY A 256 18.26 2.97 7.19
C GLY A 256 18.43 3.18 5.70
N ALA A 257 19.27 2.41 5.00
CA ALA A 257 19.42 2.53 3.55
C ALA A 257 18.90 1.29 2.83
N CYS A 258 18.09 1.51 1.80
CA CYS A 258 17.64 0.48 0.88
C CYS A 258 18.48 0.59 -0.40
N PHE A 259 19.22 -0.48 -0.71
CA PHE A 259 20.11 -0.53 -1.88
C PHE A 259 19.49 -1.25 -3.07
N GLU A 260 18.54 -2.14 -2.80
CA GLU A 260 17.88 -2.99 -3.79
C GLU A 260 16.38 -2.94 -3.47
N PHE A 261 15.61 -2.36 -4.39
CA PHE A 261 14.17 -2.29 -4.25
C PHE A 261 13.55 -3.59 -4.76
N PRO A 262 12.58 -4.19 -4.06
CA PRO A 262 11.95 -5.42 -4.51
C PRO A 262 11.15 -5.19 -5.81
N ASP A 263 11.22 -6.15 -6.74
CA ASP A 263 10.44 -6.14 -7.98
C ASP A 263 8.93 -6.13 -7.71
N ASN A 264 8.51 -6.72 -6.59
CA ASN A 264 7.15 -6.66 -6.10
C ASN A 264 6.95 -5.41 -5.23
N PRO A 265 6.16 -4.42 -5.66
CA PRO A 265 5.91 -3.20 -4.88
C PRO A 265 5.11 -3.41 -3.58
N ASP A 266 4.50 -4.59 -3.39
CA ASP A 266 3.87 -4.98 -2.12
C ASP A 266 4.85 -5.59 -1.10
N GLN A 267 6.06 -5.95 -1.54
CA GLN A 267 7.12 -6.41 -0.65
C GLN A 267 7.78 -5.21 0.02
N LYS A 268 7.91 -5.26 1.36
CA LYS A 268 8.61 -4.21 2.09
C LYS A 268 10.08 -4.16 1.63
N PRO A 269 10.62 -2.99 1.25
CA PRO A 269 12.03 -2.88 0.91
C PRO A 269 12.89 -3.20 2.13
N GLU A 270 13.99 -3.91 1.92
CA GLU A 270 14.93 -4.20 2.98
C GLU A 270 15.83 -2.98 3.23
N PHE A 271 15.83 -2.51 4.47
CA PHE A 271 16.67 -1.39 4.91
C PHE A 271 17.80 -1.92 5.78
N CYS A 272 19.03 -1.67 5.35
CA CYS A 272 20.22 -1.93 6.14
C CYS A 272 20.41 -0.79 7.15
N PRO A 273 20.68 -1.08 8.43
CA PRO A 273 21.08 -0.08 9.41
C PRO A 273 22.38 0.61 9.01
N CYS A 274 22.39 1.93 9.09
CA CYS A 274 23.43 2.81 8.60
C CYS A 274 23.76 3.92 9.60
N LEU A 275 25.02 4.37 9.60
CA LEU A 275 25.44 5.60 10.29
C LEU A 275 26.12 6.52 9.29
N SER A 276 25.75 7.81 9.32
CA SER A 276 26.47 8.80 8.53
C SER A 276 27.79 9.18 9.20
N ILE A 277 28.83 9.31 8.38
CA ILE A 277 30.20 9.66 8.79
C ILE A 277 30.63 10.92 8.06
N GLU A 278 31.64 11.62 8.58
CA GLU A 278 32.08 12.90 8.03
C GLU A 278 32.90 12.73 6.73
N TYR A 279 33.74 11.70 6.68
CA TYR A 279 34.67 11.45 5.57
C TYR A 279 34.53 10.03 5.03
N PRO A 280 34.87 9.76 3.75
CA PRO A 280 34.92 8.43 3.19
C PRO A 280 35.78 7.47 4.01
N THR A 281 35.41 6.19 4.01
CA THR A 281 36.19 5.13 4.67
C THR A 281 36.20 3.86 3.83
N THR A 282 37.01 2.88 4.23
CA THR A 282 37.08 1.57 3.60
C THR A 282 36.23 0.56 4.36
N SER A 283 35.48 -0.28 3.63
CA SER A 283 34.74 -1.40 4.20
C SER A 283 35.65 -2.36 4.97
N ARG A 284 35.26 -2.75 6.19
CA ARG A 284 36.01 -3.70 7.05
C ARG A 284 35.09 -4.28 8.13
N ASN A 285 35.44 -5.46 8.66
CA ASN A 285 34.69 -6.14 9.74
C ASN A 285 33.19 -6.31 9.43
N ASN A 286 32.85 -6.71 8.21
CA ASN A 286 31.47 -6.84 7.70
C ASN A 286 30.67 -5.54 7.67
N ILE A 287 31.30 -4.39 7.93
CA ILE A 287 30.71 -3.07 7.78
C ILE A 287 31.17 -2.49 6.46
N GLU A 288 30.20 -2.16 5.63
CA GLU A 288 30.42 -1.65 4.28
C GLU A 288 30.30 -0.13 4.26
N TYR A 289 30.99 0.50 3.32
CA TYR A 289 30.90 1.94 3.05
C TYR A 289 30.16 2.20 1.74
N LYS A 290 29.33 3.24 1.71
CA LYS A 290 28.74 3.78 0.49
C LYS A 290 28.55 5.28 0.58
N GLU A 291 28.50 5.92 -0.58
CA GLU A 291 28.08 7.30 -0.70
C GLU A 291 26.63 7.36 -1.20
N ILE A 292 25.78 8.10 -0.48
CA ILE A 292 24.51 8.58 -0.99
C ILE A 292 24.82 9.79 -1.87
N ARG A 293 24.57 9.63 -3.16
CA ARG A 293 24.92 10.63 -4.18
C ARG A 293 24.12 11.91 -3.99
N GLU A 294 24.72 13.03 -4.41
CA GLU A 294 23.97 14.28 -4.48
C GLU A 294 22.74 14.14 -5.40
N GLY A 295 21.69 14.90 -5.09
CA GLY A 295 20.49 14.88 -5.91
C GLY A 295 19.29 15.57 -5.28
N ILE A 296 18.18 15.59 -6.01
CA ILE A 296 16.90 16.06 -5.48
C ILE A 296 16.19 14.87 -4.84
N TYR A 297 15.67 15.09 -3.63
CA TYR A 297 14.92 14.10 -2.87
C TYR A 297 13.56 14.67 -2.49
N ALA A 298 12.54 13.81 -2.56
CA ALA A 298 11.26 14.01 -1.91
C ALA A 298 11.31 13.41 -0.51
N VAL A 299 11.07 14.24 0.50
CA VAL A 299 11.19 13.88 1.92
C VAL A 299 9.83 13.82 2.56
N PHE A 300 9.46 12.65 3.05
CA PHE A 300 8.18 12.38 3.71
C PHE A 300 8.41 12.18 5.21
N THR A 301 7.64 12.84 6.05
CA THR A 301 7.72 12.65 7.50
C THR A 301 6.62 11.71 7.97
N HIS A 302 7.02 10.61 8.60
CA HIS A 302 6.16 9.67 9.29
C HIS A 302 6.21 9.90 10.79
N LYS A 303 5.03 9.92 11.42
CA LYS A 303 4.88 9.90 12.88
C LYS A 303 4.18 8.62 13.30
N GLY A 304 4.83 7.83 14.14
CA GLY A 304 4.31 6.60 14.73
C GLY A 304 5.14 5.36 14.39
N ALA A 305 4.57 4.20 14.69
CA ALA A 305 5.28 2.92 14.64
C ALA A 305 5.94 2.61 13.29
N TYR A 306 7.11 1.98 13.32
CA TYR A 306 7.84 1.53 12.12
C TYR A 306 7.06 0.51 11.27
N LYS A 307 6.17 -0.27 11.88
CA LYS A 307 5.28 -1.21 11.16
C LYS A 307 4.34 -0.51 10.19
N HIS A 308 4.06 0.78 10.40
CA HIS A 308 3.19 1.59 9.54
C HIS A 308 3.96 2.28 8.40
N LEU A 309 5.29 2.22 8.36
CA LEU A 309 6.08 2.76 7.24
C LEU A 309 5.74 2.08 5.91
N THR A 310 5.37 0.80 5.92
CA THR A 310 4.92 0.08 4.72
C THR A 310 3.74 0.79 4.04
N GLU A 311 2.78 1.30 4.82
CA GLU A 311 1.64 2.03 4.28
C GLU A 311 2.02 3.41 3.74
N LEU A 312 3.04 4.06 4.32
CA LEU A 312 3.62 5.27 3.74
C LEU A 312 4.28 4.98 2.38
N TYR A 313 5.09 3.93 2.28
CA TYR A 313 5.72 3.55 1.00
C TYR A 313 4.67 3.28 -0.09
N LYS A 314 3.61 2.53 0.21
CA LYS A 314 2.50 2.31 -0.73
C LYS A 314 1.91 3.63 -1.22
N LYS A 315 1.66 4.58 -0.32
CA LYS A 315 1.13 5.90 -0.70
C LYS A 315 2.13 6.70 -1.54
N ILE A 316 3.43 6.62 -1.26
CA ILE A 316 4.46 7.27 -2.07
C ILE A 316 4.42 6.73 -3.50
N TRP A 317 4.41 5.41 -3.69
CA TRP A 317 4.54 4.78 -5.00
C TRP A 317 3.26 4.78 -5.83
N TYR A 318 2.12 4.50 -5.21
CA TYR A 318 0.87 4.30 -5.93
C TYR A 318 0.02 5.57 -6.03
N ILE A 319 0.31 6.58 -5.21
CA ILE A 319 -0.50 7.80 -5.16
C ILE A 319 0.36 9.01 -5.47
N TRP A 320 1.41 9.27 -4.69
CA TRP A 320 2.15 10.52 -4.83
C TRP A 320 3.00 10.55 -6.10
N LEU A 321 3.84 9.55 -6.34
CA LEU A 321 4.80 9.57 -7.45
C LEU A 321 4.12 9.64 -8.83
N PRO A 322 3.07 8.86 -9.13
CA PRO A 322 2.38 8.91 -10.42
C PRO A 322 1.78 10.28 -10.71
N GLU A 323 1.17 10.91 -9.69
CA GLU A 323 0.53 12.22 -9.79
C GLU A 323 1.51 13.40 -9.66
N SER A 324 2.72 13.15 -9.14
CA SER A 324 3.70 14.21 -8.93
C SER A 324 4.32 14.72 -10.23
N ARG A 325 4.99 15.87 -10.16
CA ARG A 325 5.83 16.40 -11.24
C ARG A 325 7.20 15.71 -11.36
N TYR A 326 7.41 14.59 -10.66
CA TYR A 326 8.70 13.92 -10.56
C TYR A 326 8.63 12.45 -10.98
N ASN A 327 9.72 11.95 -11.55
CA ASN A 327 9.99 10.53 -11.71
C ASN A 327 10.94 10.06 -10.61
N PHE A 328 10.87 8.77 -10.27
CA PHE A 328 11.89 8.13 -9.45
C PHE A 328 13.24 8.16 -10.16
N ARG A 329 14.30 8.46 -9.40
CA ARG A 329 15.68 8.32 -9.85
C ARG A 329 16.23 7.06 -9.24
N ASP A 330 16.77 6.15 -10.06
CA ASP A 330 17.38 4.91 -9.61
C ASP A 330 18.63 5.19 -8.75
N ASP A 331 18.43 5.30 -7.45
CA ASP A 331 19.42 5.63 -6.43
C ASP A 331 18.93 5.18 -5.04
N ILE A 332 19.76 5.35 -4.02
CA ILE A 332 19.50 4.92 -2.65
C ILE A 332 18.30 5.69 -2.07
N ILE A 333 17.31 4.93 -1.61
CA ILE A 333 16.26 5.40 -0.69
C ILE A 333 16.80 5.23 0.72
N PHE A 334 16.61 6.24 1.57
CA PHE A 334 17.01 6.11 2.96
C PHE A 334 16.00 6.71 3.94
N GLU A 335 15.94 6.11 5.12
CA GLU A 335 15.19 6.56 6.28
C GLU A 335 16.15 7.29 7.22
N LYS A 336 15.71 8.40 7.81
CA LYS A 336 16.39 9.08 8.92
C LYS A 336 15.52 8.98 10.16
N TYR A 337 16.06 8.35 11.20
CA TYR A 337 15.38 8.21 12.49
C TYR A 337 15.68 9.45 13.34
N LEU A 338 14.66 10.26 13.64
CA LEU A 338 14.84 11.56 14.29
C LEU A 338 14.83 11.49 15.82
N ASN A 339 14.35 10.39 16.39
CA ASN A 339 14.31 10.16 17.83
C ASN A 339 14.60 8.70 18.18
N ASN A 340 14.99 8.46 19.43
CA ASN A 340 15.46 7.15 19.88
C ASN A 340 14.28 6.25 20.29
N PRO A 341 14.09 5.08 19.66
CA PRO A 341 13.01 4.17 20.00
C PRO A 341 13.12 3.54 21.39
N ALA A 342 14.29 3.55 22.02
CA ALA A 342 14.46 3.09 23.39
C ALA A 342 13.87 4.05 24.44
N SER A 343 13.65 5.32 24.06
CA SER A 343 13.23 6.39 24.97
C SER A 343 12.01 7.19 24.49
N THR A 344 11.39 6.77 23.39
CA THR A 344 10.26 7.46 22.76
C THR A 344 9.10 6.49 22.61
N ASP A 345 7.88 6.92 22.93
CA ASP A 345 6.67 6.13 22.68
C ASP A 345 6.55 5.76 21.20
N GLU A 346 6.08 4.54 20.90
CA GLU A 346 5.96 4.03 19.54
C GLU A 346 5.12 4.97 18.64
N ASN A 347 4.12 5.67 19.19
CA ASN A 347 3.26 6.60 18.46
C ASN A 347 3.89 7.98 18.24
N GLU A 348 4.98 8.28 18.96
CA GLU A 348 5.71 9.54 18.89
C GLU A 348 7.04 9.41 18.11
N LEU A 349 7.35 8.21 17.60
CA LEU A 349 8.51 7.99 16.74
C LEU A 349 8.40 8.86 15.48
N LEU A 350 9.52 9.49 15.11
CA LEU A 350 9.61 10.35 13.94
C LEU A 350 10.65 9.79 12.97
N THR A 351 10.20 9.52 11.75
CA THR A 351 11.06 9.01 10.66
C THR A 351 10.87 9.87 9.43
N GLU A 352 11.95 10.35 8.83
CA GLU A 352 11.92 10.95 7.49
C GLU A 352 12.33 9.91 6.44
N VAL A 353 11.52 9.74 5.40
CA VAL A 353 11.81 8.89 4.24
C VAL A 353 12.27 9.76 3.08
N TYR A 354 13.47 9.51 2.58
CA TYR A 354 14.11 10.25 1.50
C TYR A 354 14.05 9.43 0.21
N VAL A 355 13.23 9.89 -0.75
CA VAL A 355 13.06 9.24 -2.06
C VAL A 355 13.78 10.06 -3.14
N PRO A 356 14.76 9.48 -3.85
CA PRO A 356 15.48 10.19 -4.91
C PRO A 356 14.57 10.41 -6.11
N VAL A 357 14.54 11.64 -6.61
CA VAL A 357 13.63 12.06 -7.69
C VAL A 357 14.30 12.97 -8.71
N ILE A 358 13.76 12.96 -9.92
CA ILE A 358 14.10 13.89 -11.00
C ILE A 358 12.82 14.51 -11.57
N PRO A 359 12.81 15.78 -12.02
CA PRO A 359 11.64 16.36 -12.65
C PRO A 359 11.20 15.56 -13.89
N LYS A 360 9.88 15.44 -14.11
CA LYS A 360 9.33 14.93 -15.37
C LYS A 360 9.64 15.91 -16.50
N LYS A 361 9.84 15.41 -17.72
CA LYS A 361 10.04 16.24 -18.93
C LYS A 361 8.93 17.29 -19.02
N GLY A 362 9.30 18.57 -19.14
CA GLY A 362 8.38 19.70 -19.15
C GLY A 362 8.26 20.47 -17.82
N TYR A 363 8.79 19.95 -16.71
CA TYR A 363 8.83 20.61 -15.40
C TYR A 363 10.25 21.03 -14.98
N GLU A 364 11.19 21.07 -15.94
CA GLU A 364 12.64 21.23 -15.69
C GLU A 364 13.05 22.65 -15.25
N LYS A 365 12.15 23.64 -15.29
CA LYS A 365 12.49 25.07 -15.10
C LYS A 365 11.67 25.85 -14.06
N ASN A 366 10.89 25.21 -13.19
CA ASN A 366 10.12 25.90 -12.14
C ASN A 366 10.56 25.57 -10.71
#